data_AF-A0A4Q6BJ50-F1
#
_entry.id   AF-A0A4Q6BJ50-F1
#
_cell.length_a   1.000
_cell.length_b   1.000
_cell.length_c   1.000
_cell.angle_alpha   90.00
_cell.angle_beta   90.00
_cell.angle_gamma   90.00
#
_symmetry.space_group_name_H-M   'P 1'
#
loop_
_entity.id
_entity.type
_entity.pdbx_description
1 polymer ?
#
loop_
_entity_poly.entity_id
_entity_poly.type
_entity_poly.pdbx_seq_one_letter_code
_entity_poly.pdbx_strand_id
1 'polypeptide(L)'
;MRTLKVLSVTKEKPKAISRSVFYRTSVGVVASSQHFDGENDFEEYLNRKLLGSARVRGLMKNSKRVSEIRKVGNYSHTCEKFYGDRWVLSGDAALFLDPIFSSGVHMSVSTSTFAAKTILKAMEAGNQSLETPGLGDAYEAKARLGGKRFRNLIMMFYDGSFVAQMKKALERENIRKGFTSAVAGDVWNENNYLFEKKVL
;
A
#
# COMPACT_ATOMS: atom_id res chain seq x y z
N MET A 1 -12.52 -7.84 5.66
CA MET A 1 -11.73 -8.22 4.46
C MET A 1 -12.06 -7.27 3.32
N ARG A 2 -11.09 -6.85 2.51
CA ARG A 2 -11.33 -5.94 1.37
C ARG A 2 -10.93 -6.60 0.07
N THR A 3 -11.52 -6.12 -1.02
CA THR A 3 -11.26 -6.60 -2.38
C THR A 3 -10.85 -5.43 -3.26
N LEU A 4 -9.75 -5.61 -3.98
CA LEU A 4 -9.21 -4.71 -4.99
C LEU A 4 -9.49 -5.33 -6.35
N LYS A 5 -10.07 -4.54 -7.25
CA LYS A 5 -10.14 -4.89 -8.66
C LYS A 5 -9.30 -3.93 -9.46
N VAL A 6 -8.57 -4.44 -10.44
CA VAL A 6 -7.70 -3.65 -11.31
C VAL A 6 -7.96 -4.00 -12.76
N LEU A 7 -8.05 -2.98 -13.60
CA LEU A 7 -8.11 -3.08 -15.05
C LEU A 7 -7.19 -2.03 -15.68
N SER A 8 -6.72 -2.24 -16.90
CA SER A 8 -5.98 -1.24 -17.67
C SER A 8 -6.86 -0.65 -18.78
N VAL A 9 -6.92 0.68 -18.86
CA VAL A 9 -7.51 1.42 -19.98
C VAL A 9 -6.44 2.11 -20.81
N THR A 10 -6.72 2.39 -22.08
CA THR A 10 -5.88 3.25 -22.91
C THR A 10 -6.67 4.40 -23.51
N LYS A 11 -5.99 5.53 -23.77
CA LYS A 11 -6.51 6.65 -24.55
C LYS A 11 -5.54 7.00 -25.67
N GLU A 12 -6.09 7.34 -26.82
CA GLU A 12 -5.36 7.93 -27.94
C GLU A 12 -5.39 9.45 -27.80
N LYS A 13 -4.24 10.12 -27.95
CA LYS A 13 -4.18 11.60 -28.02
C LYS A 13 -4.47 12.06 -29.47
N PRO A 14 -5.09 13.24 -29.67
CA PRO A 14 -5.19 13.84 -31.00
C PRO A 14 -3.80 14.07 -31.59
N LYS A 15 -3.63 13.74 -32.87
CA LYS A 15 -2.35 13.80 -33.60
C LYS A 15 -1.82 15.23 -33.67
N ALA A 16 -0.60 15.46 -33.19
CA ALA A 16 0.16 16.68 -33.49
C ALA A 16 1.46 16.39 -34.26
N ILE A 17 2.03 15.19 -34.13
CA ILE A 17 3.25 14.72 -34.81
C ILE A 17 3.08 13.22 -35.05
N SER A 18 3.67 12.64 -36.11
CA SER A 18 3.46 11.28 -36.66
C SER A 18 3.76 10.07 -35.73
N ARG A 19 3.76 10.23 -34.40
CA ARG A 19 3.81 9.13 -33.42
C ARG A 19 2.57 9.13 -32.54
N SER A 20 1.76 8.08 -32.63
CA SER A 20 0.73 7.78 -31.64
C SER A 20 1.40 7.28 -30.36
N VAL A 21 1.30 8.08 -29.29
CA VAL A 21 1.69 7.63 -27.93
C VAL A 21 0.43 7.12 -27.23
N PHE A 22 0.36 5.81 -27.02
CA PHE A 22 -0.69 5.18 -26.23
C PHE A 22 -0.30 5.20 -24.76
N TYR A 23 -1.05 5.93 -23.93
CA TYR A 23 -0.91 5.84 -22.48
C TYR A 23 -1.85 4.75 -21.97
N ARG A 24 -1.32 3.81 -21.19
CA ARG A 24 -2.11 2.86 -20.42
C ARG A 24 -2.29 3.40 -19.00
N THR A 25 -3.49 3.31 -18.46
CA THR A 25 -3.83 3.73 -17.10
C THR A 25 -4.45 2.55 -16.38
N SER A 26 -3.84 2.15 -15.26
CA SER A 26 -4.44 1.20 -14.34
C SER A 26 -5.56 1.89 -13.56
N VAL A 27 -6.76 1.31 -13.55
CA VAL A 27 -7.95 1.81 -12.88
C VAL A 27 -8.49 0.68 -12.02
N GLY A 28 -8.83 0.99 -10.78
CA GLY A 28 -9.33 -0.01 -9.85
C GLY A 28 -10.34 0.51 -8.86
N VAL A 29 -11.15 -0.41 -8.33
CA VAL A 29 -12.11 -0.16 -7.26
C VAL A 29 -11.70 -0.99 -6.06
N VAL A 30 -11.52 -0.33 -4.92
CA VAL A 30 -11.28 -0.94 -3.60
C VAL A 30 -12.54 -0.76 -2.77
N ALA A 31 -13.11 -1.86 -2.29
CA ALA A 31 -14.27 -1.82 -1.39
C ALA A 31 -14.22 -2.95 -0.35
N SER A 32 -15.01 -2.82 0.72
CA SER A 32 -15.18 -3.92 1.68
C SER A 32 -15.84 -5.12 1.02
N SER A 33 -15.51 -6.33 1.48
CA SER A 33 -16.07 -7.58 0.94
C SER A 33 -17.59 -7.59 0.94
N GLN A 34 -18.24 -7.02 1.96
CA GLN A 34 -19.69 -6.90 2.08
C GLN A 34 -20.35 -6.16 0.90
N HIS A 35 -19.65 -5.21 0.27
CA HIS A 35 -20.17 -4.53 -0.92
C HIS A 35 -20.14 -5.40 -2.19
N PHE A 36 -19.65 -6.63 -2.08
CA PHE A 36 -19.62 -7.62 -3.15
C PHE A 36 -20.48 -8.86 -2.83
N ASP A 37 -21.14 -8.90 -1.66
CA ASP A 37 -22.01 -10.02 -1.30
C ASP A 37 -23.25 -10.00 -2.21
N GLY A 38 -23.50 -11.13 -2.89
CA GLY A 38 -24.58 -11.26 -3.87
C GLY A 38 -24.29 -10.72 -5.28
N GLU A 39 -23.10 -10.15 -5.51
CA GLU A 39 -22.71 -9.69 -6.84
C GLU A 39 -22.14 -10.80 -7.71
N ASN A 40 -22.89 -11.16 -8.75
CA ASN A 40 -22.53 -12.22 -9.69
C ASN A 40 -21.90 -11.68 -10.99
N ASP A 41 -22.16 -10.42 -11.35
CA ASP A 41 -21.55 -9.75 -12.50
C ASP A 41 -20.54 -8.68 -12.04
N PHE A 42 -19.27 -9.06 -12.10
CA PHE A 42 -18.17 -8.21 -11.68
C PHE A 42 -17.81 -7.11 -12.67
N GLU A 43 -18.15 -7.29 -13.94
CA GLU A 43 -17.93 -6.29 -14.98
C GLU A 43 -18.97 -5.18 -14.85
N GLU A 44 -20.23 -5.54 -14.69
CA GLU A 44 -21.31 -4.60 -14.41
C GLU A 44 -21.02 -3.81 -13.14
N TYR A 45 -20.63 -4.50 -12.05
CA TYR A 45 -20.26 -3.84 -10.80
C TYR A 45 -19.19 -2.77 -11.00
N LEU A 46 -18.13 -3.12 -11.72
CA LEU A 46 -16.99 -2.24 -11.94
C LEU A 46 -17.38 -1.04 -12.81
N ASN A 47 -18.14 -1.27 -13.88
CA ASN A 47 -18.69 -0.22 -14.74
C ASN A 47 -19.59 0.73 -13.92
N ARG A 48 -20.50 0.19 -13.11
CA ARG A 48 -21.40 0.98 -12.26
C ARG A 48 -20.62 1.85 -11.26
N LYS A 49 -19.59 1.31 -10.61
CA LYS A 49 -18.76 2.06 -9.66
C LYS A 49 -17.90 3.12 -10.34
N LEU A 50 -17.23 2.79 -11.44
CA LEU A 50 -16.38 3.74 -12.16
C LEU A 50 -17.20 4.86 -12.82
N LEU A 51 -18.30 4.51 -13.48
CA LEU A 51 -19.16 5.48 -14.15
C LEU A 51 -20.02 6.26 -13.15
N GLY A 52 -20.26 5.76 -11.94
CA GLY A 52 -20.98 6.46 -10.89
C GLY A 52 -20.33 7.79 -10.46
N SER A 53 -19.02 7.93 -10.61
CA SER A 53 -18.31 9.20 -10.36
C SER A 53 -18.20 10.02 -11.64
N ALA A 54 -18.81 11.23 -11.67
CA ALA A 54 -18.70 12.14 -12.81
C ALA A 54 -17.24 12.47 -13.16
N ARG A 55 -16.37 12.60 -12.14
CA ARG A 55 -14.94 12.84 -12.31
C ARG A 55 -14.25 11.67 -13.00
N VAL A 56 -14.45 10.44 -12.51
CA VAL A 56 -13.85 9.24 -13.10
C VAL A 56 -14.39 9.01 -14.52
N ARG A 57 -15.69 9.20 -14.74
CA ARG A 57 -16.34 9.14 -16.06
C ARG A 57 -15.69 10.12 -17.05
N GLY A 58 -15.46 11.36 -16.65
CA GLY A 58 -14.74 12.35 -17.47
C GLY A 58 -13.30 11.91 -17.78
N LEU A 59 -12.57 11.43 -16.77
CA LEU A 59 -11.21 10.91 -16.93
C LEU A 59 -11.14 9.66 -17.81
N MET A 60 -12.22 8.89 -17.92
CA MET A 60 -12.31 7.69 -18.76
C MET A 60 -12.97 7.94 -20.12
N LYS A 61 -13.44 9.17 -20.42
CA LYS A 61 -14.06 9.48 -21.73
C LYS A 61 -13.15 9.07 -22.89
N ASN A 62 -13.69 8.31 -23.85
CA ASN A 62 -13.00 7.74 -25.02
C ASN A 62 -11.86 6.76 -24.70
N SER A 63 -11.80 6.22 -23.47
CA SER A 63 -10.86 5.15 -23.17
C SER A 63 -11.39 3.79 -23.62
N LYS A 64 -10.49 2.89 -24.00
CA LYS A 64 -10.80 1.49 -24.29
C LYS A 64 -10.13 0.60 -23.26
N ARG A 65 -10.84 -0.40 -22.73
CA ARG A 65 -10.25 -1.42 -21.88
C ARG A 65 -9.32 -2.29 -22.72
N VAL A 66 -8.11 -2.57 -22.21
CA VAL A 66 -7.07 -3.35 -22.91
C VAL A 66 -6.58 -4.55 -22.10
N SER A 67 -7.27 -4.87 -21.00
CA SER A 67 -6.98 -6.01 -20.15
C SER A 67 -8.27 -6.64 -19.62
N GLU A 68 -8.16 -7.88 -19.16
CA GLU A 68 -9.18 -8.50 -18.32
C GLU A 68 -9.30 -7.78 -16.97
N ILE A 69 -10.44 -7.99 -16.32
CA ILE A 69 -10.71 -7.53 -14.96
C ILE A 69 -10.13 -8.56 -14.00
N ARG A 70 -9.25 -8.13 -13.10
CA ARG A 70 -8.73 -9.00 -12.03
C ARG A 70 -9.40 -8.67 -10.71
N LYS A 71 -9.72 -9.71 -9.94
CA LYS A 71 -10.23 -9.62 -8.55
C LYS A 71 -9.16 -10.13 -7.60
N VAL A 72 -8.79 -9.31 -6.63
CA VAL A 72 -7.89 -9.69 -5.53
C VAL A 72 -8.64 -9.43 -4.23
N GLY A 73 -9.09 -10.49 -3.57
CA GLY A 73 -9.65 -10.42 -2.22
C GLY A 73 -8.58 -10.74 -1.19
N ASN A 74 -8.93 -10.57 0.08
CA ASN A 74 -8.23 -11.24 1.19
C ASN A 74 -6.74 -10.90 1.30
N TYR A 75 -6.35 -9.73 0.81
CA TYR A 75 -4.96 -9.31 0.72
C TYR A 75 -4.37 -8.87 2.06
N SER A 76 -5.17 -8.32 2.97
CA SER A 76 -4.69 -7.81 4.26
C SER A 76 -4.36 -8.96 5.21
N HIS A 77 -3.10 -9.09 5.61
CA HIS A 77 -2.64 -10.12 6.53
C HIS A 77 -1.34 -9.72 7.25
N THR A 78 -1.02 -10.45 8.32
CA THR A 78 0.28 -10.41 8.99
C THR A 78 0.60 -11.81 9.49
N CYS A 79 1.81 -12.29 9.26
CA CYS A 79 2.29 -13.52 9.85
C CYS A 79 2.55 -13.35 11.36
N GLU A 80 2.45 -14.45 12.11
CA GLU A 80 2.71 -14.48 13.55
C GLU A 80 4.20 -14.32 13.86
N LYS A 81 5.07 -14.94 13.05
CA LYS A 81 6.52 -14.79 13.08
C LYS A 81 7.03 -14.31 11.73
N PHE A 82 8.05 -13.45 11.72
CA PHE A 82 8.70 -13.01 10.48
C PHE A 82 10.04 -13.70 10.22
N TYR A 83 10.50 -14.54 11.14
CA TYR A 83 11.73 -15.31 11.04
C TYR A 83 11.67 -16.58 11.89
N GLY A 84 12.61 -17.48 11.66
CA GLY A 84 12.88 -18.64 12.51
C GLY A 84 14.22 -19.25 12.12
N ASP A 85 14.48 -20.49 12.53
CA ASP A 85 15.75 -21.13 12.20
C ASP A 85 15.92 -21.25 10.68
N ARG A 86 16.93 -20.56 10.15
CA ARG A 86 17.31 -20.55 8.73
C ARG A 86 16.24 -20.03 7.75
N TRP A 87 15.25 -19.27 8.21
CA TRP A 87 14.28 -18.62 7.32
C TRP A 87 13.88 -17.22 7.79
N VAL A 88 13.50 -16.38 6.84
CA VAL A 88 12.96 -15.03 7.07
C VAL A 88 11.90 -14.71 6.02
N LEU A 89 10.81 -14.07 6.44
CA LEU A 89 9.76 -13.55 5.56
C LEU A 89 10.00 -12.05 5.37
N SER A 90 9.89 -11.56 4.14
CA SER A 90 9.97 -10.13 3.82
C SER A 90 8.86 -9.70 2.86
N GLY A 91 8.56 -8.40 2.85
CA GLY A 91 7.48 -7.82 2.05
C GLY A 91 6.13 -8.49 2.26
N ASP A 92 5.41 -8.69 1.16
CA ASP A 92 4.07 -9.28 1.16
C ASP A 92 4.03 -10.71 1.73
N ALA A 93 5.18 -11.42 1.84
CA ALA A 93 5.23 -12.73 2.50
C ALA A 93 5.14 -12.63 4.04
N ALA A 94 5.45 -11.45 4.62
CA ALA A 94 5.40 -11.21 6.05
C ALA A 94 4.14 -10.43 6.46
N LEU A 95 3.81 -9.37 5.72
CA LEU A 95 2.62 -8.56 5.98
C LEU A 95 2.16 -7.80 4.72
N PHE A 96 0.85 -7.60 4.61
CA PHE A 96 0.25 -6.67 3.66
C PHE A 96 -0.94 -5.96 4.31
N LEU A 97 -1.07 -4.65 4.08
CA LEU A 97 -2.08 -3.83 4.74
C LEU A 97 -3.22 -3.45 3.80
N ASP A 98 -3.03 -2.39 3.02
CA ASP A 98 -4.05 -1.85 2.11
C ASP A 98 -3.37 -1.00 1.01
N PRO A 99 -3.86 -1.02 -0.24
CA PRO A 99 -3.22 -0.32 -1.35
C PRO A 99 -3.38 1.21 -1.35
N ILE A 100 -4.12 1.79 -0.40
CA ILE A 100 -4.53 3.19 -0.47
C ILE A 100 -3.40 4.23 -0.57
N PHE A 101 -2.29 4.00 0.15
CA PHE A 101 -1.10 4.87 0.08
C PHE A 101 -0.02 4.33 -0.85
N SER A 102 -0.32 3.30 -1.66
CA SER A 102 0.64 2.67 -2.59
C SER A 102 1.96 2.24 -1.92
N SER A 103 1.91 1.87 -0.63
CA SER A 103 3.09 1.59 0.18
C SER A 103 3.66 0.19 0.05
N GLY A 104 2.93 -0.75 -0.56
CA GLY A 104 3.30 -2.18 -0.60
C GLY A 104 4.68 -2.46 -1.20
N VAL A 105 5.00 -1.87 -2.35
CA VAL A 105 6.33 -2.02 -2.99
C VAL A 105 7.43 -1.42 -2.13
N HIS A 106 7.20 -0.23 -1.58
CA HIS A 106 8.17 0.42 -0.70
C HIS A 106 8.44 -0.42 0.56
N MET A 107 7.39 -0.89 1.23
CA MET A 107 7.49 -1.78 2.39
C MET A 107 8.23 -3.07 2.03
N SER A 108 7.94 -3.67 0.88
CA SER A 108 8.61 -4.87 0.41
C SER A 108 10.11 -4.69 0.21
N VAL A 109 10.52 -3.62 -0.47
CA VAL A 109 11.94 -3.32 -0.69
C VAL A 109 12.66 -2.99 0.61
N SER A 110 12.06 -2.14 1.45
CA SER A 110 12.64 -1.71 2.72
C SER A 110 12.81 -2.87 3.70
N THR A 111 11.78 -3.69 3.89
CA THR A 111 11.85 -4.87 4.78
C THR A 111 12.80 -5.94 4.23
N SER A 112 12.84 -6.17 2.92
CA SER A 112 13.81 -7.08 2.31
C SER A 112 15.25 -6.61 2.52
N THR A 113 15.48 -5.29 2.49
CA THR A 113 16.81 -4.72 2.82
C THR A 113 17.17 -4.97 4.28
N PHE A 114 16.21 -4.89 5.21
CA PHE A 114 16.46 -5.21 6.62
C PHE A 114 16.75 -6.70 6.81
N ALA A 115 15.97 -7.57 6.18
CA ALA A 115 16.18 -9.02 6.20
C ALA A 115 17.56 -9.39 5.67
N ALA A 116 17.97 -8.85 4.52
CA ALA A 116 19.29 -9.08 3.95
C ALA A 116 20.43 -8.68 4.90
N LYS A 117 20.33 -7.51 5.56
CA LYS A 117 21.31 -7.08 6.58
C LYS A 117 21.35 -8.02 7.78
N THR A 118 20.20 -8.53 8.21
CA THR A 118 20.13 -9.48 9.32
C THR A 118 20.75 -10.83 8.95
N ILE A 119 20.51 -11.33 7.74
CA ILE A 119 21.15 -12.55 7.23
C ILE A 119 22.67 -12.40 7.17
N LEU A 120 23.17 -11.28 6.63
CA LEU A 120 24.61 -11.01 6.56
C LEU A 120 25.25 -11.02 7.95
N LYS A 121 24.63 -10.34 8.93
CA LYS A 121 25.11 -10.37 10.32
C LYS A 121 25.17 -11.77 10.90
N ALA A 122 24.14 -12.59 10.64
CA ALA A 122 24.10 -13.98 11.11
C ALA A 122 25.21 -14.83 10.49
N MET A 123 25.50 -14.63 9.20
CA MET A 123 26.60 -15.30 8.49
C MET A 123 27.96 -14.89 9.04
N GLU A 124 28.20 -13.58 9.22
CA GLU A 124 29.43 -13.02 9.79
C GLU A 124 29.68 -13.49 11.23
N ALA A 125 28.62 -13.72 12.00
CA ALA A 125 28.68 -14.25 13.36
C ALA A 125 28.83 -15.78 13.43
N GLY A 126 29.22 -16.45 12.33
CA GLY A 126 29.44 -17.90 12.30
C GLY A 126 28.19 -18.70 11.93
N ASN A 127 27.37 -18.18 11.00
CA ASN A 127 26.10 -18.80 10.57
C ASN A 127 25.12 -19.05 11.72
N GLN A 128 24.97 -18.07 12.61
CA GLN A 128 24.01 -18.12 13.70
C GLN A 128 22.58 -18.29 13.19
N SER A 129 21.74 -18.94 14.00
CA SER A 129 20.31 -18.98 13.74
C SER A 129 19.72 -17.58 13.87
N LEU A 130 18.69 -17.25 13.08
CA LEU A 130 17.96 -16.00 13.28
C LEU A 130 17.16 -15.98 14.60
N GLU A 131 16.99 -17.14 15.24
CA GLU A 131 16.45 -17.26 16.60
C GLU A 131 17.46 -16.87 17.70
N THR A 132 18.72 -16.58 17.35
CA THR A 132 19.66 -15.96 18.30
C THR A 132 19.13 -14.59 18.76
N PRO A 133 19.03 -14.33 20.08
CA PRO A 133 18.49 -13.07 20.60
C PRO A 133 19.20 -11.84 20.03
N GLY A 134 18.43 -10.85 19.56
CA GLY A 134 18.92 -9.62 18.96
C GLY A 134 19.14 -9.67 17.43
N LEU A 135 18.96 -10.82 16.77
CA LEU A 135 19.05 -10.94 15.30
C LEU A 135 17.68 -10.84 14.62
N GLY A 136 16.92 -11.92 14.61
CA GLY A 136 15.63 -11.99 13.91
C GLY A 136 14.55 -11.12 14.57
N ASP A 137 14.53 -11.05 15.90
CA ASP A 137 13.62 -10.20 16.67
C ASP A 137 13.83 -8.71 16.38
N ALA A 138 15.08 -8.27 16.22
CA ALA A 138 15.39 -6.89 15.84
C ALA A 138 14.90 -6.57 14.42
N TYR A 139 15.02 -7.52 13.48
CA TYR A 139 14.43 -7.42 12.15
C TYR A 139 12.90 -7.32 12.22
N GLU A 140 12.27 -8.25 12.93
CA GLU A 140 10.82 -8.33 13.04
C GLU A 140 10.24 -7.07 13.68
N ALA A 141 10.84 -6.60 14.78
CA ALA A 141 10.44 -5.35 15.45
C ALA A 141 10.48 -4.16 14.48
N LYS A 142 11.54 -4.06 13.66
CA LYS A 142 11.69 -2.98 12.68
C LYS A 142 10.68 -3.06 11.54
N ALA A 143 10.42 -4.26 11.01
CA ALA A 143 9.43 -4.48 9.96
C ALA A 143 8.01 -4.17 10.48
N ARG A 144 7.68 -4.65 11.69
CA ARG A 144 6.41 -4.40 12.36
C ARG A 144 6.19 -2.92 12.69
N LEU A 145 7.24 -2.18 13.03
CA LEU A 145 7.13 -0.73 13.27
C LEU A 145 6.64 0.01 12.02
N GLY A 146 7.23 -0.24 10.86
CA GLY A 146 6.79 0.35 9.59
C GLY A 146 5.35 -0.05 9.26
N GLY A 147 5.02 -1.33 9.43
CA GLY A 147 3.65 -1.83 9.25
C GLY A 147 2.64 -1.16 10.18
N LYS A 148 2.97 -0.99 11.47
CA LYS A 148 2.12 -0.31 12.45
C LYS A 148 1.88 1.15 12.06
N ARG A 149 2.92 1.89 11.68
CA ARG A 149 2.80 3.31 11.27
C ARG A 149 1.92 3.48 10.03
N PHE A 150 2.10 2.64 9.01
CA PHE A 150 1.20 2.63 7.85
C PHE A 150 -0.22 2.21 8.20
N ARG A 151 -0.39 1.22 9.07
CA ARG A 151 -1.72 0.80 9.55
C ARG A 151 -2.45 1.97 10.20
N ASN A 152 -1.76 2.77 11.02
CA ASN A 152 -2.37 3.91 11.69
C ASN A 152 -2.79 5.00 10.69
N LEU A 153 -1.97 5.28 9.68
CA LEU A 153 -2.35 6.16 8.55
C LEU A 153 -3.59 5.65 7.80
N ILE A 154 -3.64 4.35 7.54
CA ILE A 154 -4.77 3.70 6.86
C ILE A 154 -6.03 3.82 7.72
N MET A 155 -5.95 3.50 9.01
CA MET A 155 -7.09 3.60 9.93
C MET A 155 -7.60 5.03 10.01
N MET A 156 -6.71 6.03 10.05
CA MET A 156 -7.10 7.43 9.95
C MET A 156 -7.87 7.72 8.67
N PHE A 157 -7.42 7.24 7.50
CA PHE A 157 -8.14 7.46 6.24
C PHE A 157 -9.58 6.93 6.27
N TYR A 158 -9.77 5.75 6.86
CA TYR A 158 -11.07 5.08 6.88
C TYR A 158 -11.98 5.53 8.01
N ASP A 159 -11.46 6.26 9.00
CA ASP A 159 -12.32 6.97 9.92
C ASP A 159 -13.08 8.06 9.14
N GLY A 160 -14.41 8.03 9.18
CA GLY A 160 -15.30 8.85 8.35
C GLY A 160 -15.12 10.36 8.53
N SER A 161 -14.32 10.76 9.51
CA SER A 161 -13.93 12.13 9.82
C SER A 161 -12.68 12.62 9.07
N PHE A 162 -11.95 11.73 8.39
CA PHE A 162 -10.61 11.97 7.84
C PHE A 162 -10.53 13.23 6.99
N VAL A 163 -11.39 13.38 5.98
CA VAL A 163 -11.29 14.50 5.03
C VAL A 163 -11.50 15.85 5.75
N ALA A 164 -12.43 15.91 6.69
CA ALA A 164 -12.73 17.13 7.43
C ALA A 164 -11.65 17.45 8.47
N GLN A 165 -11.23 16.46 9.25
CA GLN A 165 -10.23 16.64 10.30
C GLN A 165 -8.82 16.84 9.72
N MET A 166 -8.46 16.10 8.68
CA MET A 166 -7.16 16.25 8.02
C MET A 166 -7.02 17.59 7.33
N LYS A 167 -8.08 18.14 6.73
CA LYS A 167 -7.98 19.45 6.09
C LYS A 167 -7.49 20.51 7.09
N LYS A 168 -8.08 20.54 8.29
CA LYS A 168 -7.67 21.43 9.38
C LYS A 168 -6.30 21.05 9.95
N ALA A 169 -6.04 19.76 10.16
CA ALA A 169 -4.76 19.29 10.70
C ALA A 169 -3.57 19.64 9.78
N LEU A 170 -3.75 19.55 8.46
CA LEU A 170 -2.75 19.87 7.44
C LEU A 170 -2.52 21.37 7.25
N GLU A 171 -3.30 22.26 7.87
CA GLU A 171 -2.98 23.70 7.94
C GLU A 171 -1.76 23.95 8.83
N ARG A 172 -1.52 23.08 9.82
CA ARG A 172 -0.34 23.15 10.68
C ARG A 172 0.87 22.58 9.93
N GLU A 173 1.90 23.41 9.74
CA GLU A 173 3.06 23.08 8.91
C GLU A 173 3.77 21.79 9.34
N ASN A 174 3.97 21.60 10.64
CA ASN A 174 4.61 20.42 11.21
C ASN A 174 3.83 19.12 10.94
N ILE A 175 2.50 19.14 11.07
CA ILE A 175 1.63 18.01 10.74
C ILE A 175 1.67 17.75 9.23
N ARG A 176 1.58 18.79 8.41
CA ARG A 176 1.64 18.66 6.95
C ARG A 176 2.96 18.04 6.48
N LYS A 177 4.10 18.51 7.00
CA LYS A 177 5.43 17.95 6.70
C LYS A 177 5.54 16.51 7.16
N GLY A 178 5.15 16.21 8.40
CA GLY A 178 5.18 14.86 8.95
C GLY A 178 4.30 13.88 8.16
N PHE A 179 3.08 14.30 7.82
CA PHE A 179 2.16 13.50 7.01
C PHE A 179 2.71 13.25 5.61
N THR A 180 3.20 14.30 4.94
CA THR A 180 3.78 14.20 3.59
C THR A 180 4.98 13.26 3.57
N SER A 181 5.88 13.37 4.55
CA SER A 181 7.03 12.46 4.72
C SER A 181 6.57 11.01 4.95
N ALA A 182 5.59 10.80 5.83
CA ALA A 182 5.09 9.47 6.15
C ALA A 182 4.44 8.78 4.93
N VAL A 183 3.57 9.47 4.18
CA VAL A 183 2.95 8.92 2.96
C VAL A 183 3.95 8.78 1.80
N ALA A 184 5.07 9.50 1.83
CA ALA A 184 6.19 9.30 0.90
C ALA A 184 7.05 8.07 1.23
N GLY A 185 6.76 7.36 2.32
CA GLY A 185 7.46 6.12 2.71
C GLY A 185 8.40 6.27 3.90
N ASP A 186 8.58 7.48 4.45
CA ASP A 186 9.56 7.75 5.51
C ASP A 186 9.05 7.34 6.91
N VAL A 187 8.57 6.09 7.03
CA VAL A 187 7.94 5.54 8.24
C VAL A 187 8.92 5.00 9.27
N TRP A 188 10.23 5.09 9.03
CA TRP A 188 11.27 4.73 10.00
C TRP A 188 12.05 5.93 10.53
N ASN A 189 11.71 7.15 10.12
CA ASN A 189 12.31 8.36 10.63
C ASN A 189 11.66 8.77 11.96
N GLU A 190 12.36 8.51 13.05
CA GLU A 190 11.92 8.83 14.41
C GLU A 190 11.75 10.34 14.66
N ASN A 191 12.40 11.19 13.86
CA ASN A 191 12.29 12.65 13.96
C ASN A 191 11.05 13.20 13.21
N ASN A 192 10.25 12.34 12.57
CA ASN A 192 9.00 12.76 11.98
C ASN A 192 8.01 13.17 13.10
N TYR A 193 7.51 14.41 13.00
CA TYR A 193 6.62 15.00 14.00
C TYR A 193 5.42 14.12 14.38
N LEU A 194 4.84 13.37 13.42
CA LEU A 194 3.69 12.51 13.70
C LEU A 194 4.04 11.34 14.62
N PHE A 195 5.23 10.78 14.46
CA PHE A 195 5.69 9.65 15.25
C PHE A 195 6.25 10.10 16.60
N GLU A 196 7.01 11.20 16.61
CA GLU A 196 7.58 11.77 17.83
C GLU A 196 6.48 12.18 18.82
N LYS A 197 5.42 12.84 18.33
CA LYS A 197 4.30 13.28 19.16
C LYS A 197 3.20 12.23 19.35
N LYS A 198 3.42 10.99 18.87
CA LYS A 198 2.46 9.89 18.96
C LYS A 198 1.06 10.29 18.47
N VAL A 199 1.03 11.11 17.41
CA VAL A 199 -0.21 11.49 16.72
C VAL A 199 -0.77 10.28 15.95
N LEU A 200 0.11 9.33 15.62
CA LEU A 200 -0.17 8.03 15.02
C LEU A 200 0.16 6.89 15.99
#